data_AF-A0A0D1C568-F1
#
_entry.id   AF-A0A0D1C568-F1
#
_cell.length_a   1.000
_cell.length_b   1.000
_cell.length_c   1.000
_cell.angle_alpha   90.00
_cell.angle_beta   90.00
_cell.angle_gamma   90.00
#
_symmetry.space_group_name_H-M   'P 1'
#
loop_
_entity.id
_entity.type
_entity.pdbx_description
1 polymer ?
#
loop_
_entity_poly.entity_id
_entity_poly.type
_entity_poly.pdbx_seq_one_letter_code
_entity_poly.pdbx_strand_id
1 'polypeptide(L)'
;MTPPATPSDPAALTAPAADLWQPVLTRAVIALVFGAVTVFWASPSASEMGWAGGLYLLATGVILIRGIGKFGLAAKQPAGKVMAAAGAVLTGAGVAVAFLGSELVFGVLAALGVGLLGAAELYLGVLYRGRSVLARDWLASGVIGLGTAVALPFFISLGAHALLGVAGGGAIISGVLWILAALTLRHDARSVSVRP
;
A
#
# COMPACT_ATOMS: atom_id res chain seq x y z
N MET A 1 -38.46 16.25 -24.98
CA MET A 1 -37.89 14.88 -25.06
C MET A 1 -36.38 15.03 -24.90
N THR A 2 -35.86 14.81 -23.70
CA THR A 2 -34.42 14.85 -23.41
C THR A 2 -33.77 13.56 -23.92
N PRO A 3 -32.68 13.64 -24.72
CA PRO A 3 -31.99 12.46 -25.22
C PRO A 3 -31.38 11.63 -24.06
N PRO A 4 -31.26 10.30 -24.22
CA PRO A 4 -30.70 9.43 -23.19
C PRO A 4 -29.21 9.70 -23.00
N ALA A 5 -28.77 9.79 -21.74
CA ALA A 5 -27.38 9.95 -21.38
C ALA A 5 -26.57 8.71 -21.81
N THR A 6 -25.66 8.90 -22.77
CA THR A 6 -24.68 7.89 -23.18
C THR A 6 -23.75 7.58 -22.00
N PRO A 7 -23.51 6.31 -21.63
CA PRO A 7 -22.54 5.93 -20.61
C PRO A 7 -21.12 6.02 -21.18
N SER A 8 -20.69 7.23 -21.50
CA SER A 8 -19.34 7.56 -21.92
C SER A 8 -18.94 8.85 -21.23
N ASP A 9 -18.97 8.80 -19.90
CA ASP A 9 -18.48 9.89 -19.08
C ASP A 9 -16.98 9.63 -18.78
N PRO A 10 -16.04 10.32 -19.46
CA PRO A 10 -14.63 10.30 -19.10
C PRO A 10 -14.36 10.98 -17.74
N ALA A 11 -15.39 11.50 -17.05
CA ALA A 11 -15.25 12.09 -15.71
C ALA A 11 -14.89 11.11 -14.59
N ALA A 12 -14.85 9.80 -14.85
CA ALA A 12 -14.57 8.78 -13.83
C ALA A 12 -13.11 8.76 -13.30
N LEU A 13 -12.22 9.64 -13.78
CA LEU A 13 -10.83 9.77 -13.32
C LEU A 13 -10.45 11.23 -12.97
N THR A 14 -11.36 12.01 -12.40
CA THR A 14 -11.17 13.45 -12.11
C THR A 14 -10.71 13.74 -10.68
N ALA A 15 -9.71 13.03 -10.19
CA ALA A 15 -8.81 13.63 -9.19
C ALA A 15 -7.71 14.34 -9.99
N PRO A 16 -7.51 15.66 -9.87
CA PRO A 16 -6.38 16.32 -10.51
C PRO A 16 -5.11 15.58 -10.12
N ALA A 17 -4.28 15.18 -11.08
CA ALA A 17 -3.03 14.48 -10.83
C ALA A 17 -2.13 15.19 -9.79
N ALA A 18 -2.35 16.50 -9.61
CA ALA A 18 -1.74 17.37 -8.62
C ALA A 18 -2.01 17.01 -7.14
N ASP A 19 -3.06 16.26 -6.80
CA ASP A 19 -3.34 15.89 -5.39
C ASP A 19 -3.03 14.41 -5.07
N LEU A 20 -2.71 13.61 -6.09
CA LEU A 20 -2.38 12.19 -5.94
C LEU A 20 -1.00 11.94 -5.31
N TRP A 21 -0.04 12.85 -5.51
CA TRP A 21 1.34 12.64 -5.05
C TRP A 21 1.47 12.65 -3.53
N GLN A 22 0.65 13.41 -2.80
CA GLN A 22 0.71 13.50 -1.33
C GLN A 22 0.43 12.17 -0.62
N PRO A 23 -0.71 11.48 -0.87
CA PRO A 23 -0.98 10.21 -0.22
C PRO A 23 -0.01 9.12 -0.66
N VAL A 24 0.43 9.13 -1.92
CA VAL A 24 1.44 8.19 -2.43
C VAL A 24 2.79 8.39 -1.73
N LEU A 25 3.26 9.65 -1.63
CA LEU A 25 4.51 9.98 -0.96
C LEU A 25 4.45 9.63 0.53
N THR A 26 3.33 9.92 1.20
CA THR A 26 3.16 9.61 2.63
C THR A 26 3.29 8.11 2.88
N ARG A 27 2.63 7.29 2.04
CA ARG A 27 2.76 5.83 2.10
C ARG A 27 4.20 5.38 1.85
N ALA A 28 4.87 5.97 0.86
CA ALA A 28 6.24 5.65 0.51
C ALA A 28 7.20 5.92 1.69
N VAL A 29 7.06 7.08 2.32
CA VAL A 29 7.87 7.48 3.48
C VAL A 29 7.66 6.51 4.65
N ILE A 30 6.43 6.10 4.95
CA ILE A 30 6.17 5.14 6.02
C ILE A 30 6.82 3.79 5.75
N ALA A 31 6.71 3.28 4.52
CA ALA A 31 7.33 2.03 4.13
C ALA A 31 8.86 2.10 4.22
N LEU A 32 9.46 3.22 3.81
CA LEU A 32 10.92 3.42 3.89
C LEU A 32 11.41 3.62 5.31
N VAL A 33 10.68 4.35 6.15
CA VAL A 33 11.04 4.52 7.57
C VAL A 33 10.97 3.17 8.28
N PHE A 34 9.91 2.39 8.06
CA PHE A 34 9.80 1.03 8.60
C PHE A 34 10.96 0.16 8.11
N GLY A 35 11.21 0.13 6.80
CA GLY A 35 12.32 -0.58 6.20
C GLY A 35 13.68 -0.20 6.79
N ALA A 36 14.00 1.09 6.87
CA ALA A 36 15.24 1.58 7.45
C ALA A 36 15.39 1.16 8.92
N VAL A 37 14.34 1.31 9.73
CA VAL A 37 14.32 0.87 11.12
C VAL A 37 14.64 -0.63 11.20
N THR A 38 14.00 -1.47 10.38
CA THR A 38 14.25 -2.92 10.41
C THR A 38 15.66 -3.33 9.96
N VAL A 39 16.27 -2.61 9.02
CA VAL A 39 17.63 -2.91 8.53
C VAL A 39 18.68 -2.67 9.60
N PHE A 40 18.55 -1.58 10.37
CA PHE A 40 19.52 -1.23 11.40
C PHE A 40 19.21 -1.88 12.76
N TRP A 41 18.13 -2.63 12.89
CA TRP A 41 17.74 -3.27 14.15
C TRP A 41 18.30 -4.69 14.27
N ALA A 42 19.48 -4.79 14.89
CA ALA A 42 20.24 -6.04 14.96
C ALA A 42 19.58 -7.14 15.83
N SER A 43 18.96 -6.80 16.96
CA SER A 43 18.36 -7.79 17.87
C SER A 43 17.01 -7.30 18.42
N PRO A 44 15.95 -7.36 17.60
CA PRO A 44 14.59 -7.04 18.03
C PRO A 44 13.98 -8.18 18.84
N SER A 45 13.34 -7.85 19.95
CA SER A 45 12.47 -8.76 20.70
C SER A 45 11.11 -8.93 20.02
N ALA A 46 10.36 -9.98 20.40
CA ALA A 46 9.03 -10.25 19.85
C ALA A 46 8.01 -9.12 20.12
N SER A 47 8.11 -8.44 21.27
CA SER A 47 7.27 -7.30 21.61
C SER A 47 7.61 -6.07 20.76
N GLU A 48 8.89 -5.78 20.56
CA GLU A 48 9.35 -4.67 19.71
C GLU A 48 8.95 -4.89 18.24
N MET A 49 9.06 -6.13 17.74
CA MET A 49 8.53 -6.51 16.43
C MET A 49 7.00 -6.31 16.36
N GLY A 50 6.27 -6.73 17.39
CA GLY A 50 4.83 -6.51 17.47
C GLY A 50 4.48 -5.04 17.32
N TRP A 51 5.15 -4.16 18.07
CA TRP A 51 4.93 -2.72 17.98
C TRP A 51 5.35 -2.12 16.64
N ALA A 52 6.58 -2.38 16.17
CA ALA A 52 7.10 -1.80 14.94
C ALA A 52 6.31 -2.27 13.72
N GLY A 53 6.10 -3.58 13.63
CA GLY A 53 5.34 -4.22 12.56
C GLY A 53 3.85 -3.86 12.61
N GLY A 54 3.26 -3.90 13.80
CA GLY A 54 1.85 -3.54 14.01
C GLY A 54 1.57 -2.09 13.65
N LEU A 55 2.44 -1.16 14.07
CA LEU A 55 2.32 0.27 13.73
C LEU A 55 2.48 0.52 12.23
N TYR A 56 3.39 -0.19 11.56
CA TYR A 56 3.55 -0.12 10.11
C TYR A 56 2.28 -0.57 9.36
N LEU A 57 1.74 -1.74 9.71
CA LEU A 57 0.52 -2.27 9.11
C LEU A 57 -0.68 -1.34 9.37
N LEU A 58 -0.80 -0.85 10.61
CA LEU A 58 -1.83 0.09 11.02
C LEU A 58 -1.75 1.39 10.23
N ALA A 59 -0.58 2.03 10.19
CA ALA A 59 -0.38 3.29 9.48
C ALA A 59 -0.68 3.14 7.98
N THR A 60 -0.24 2.03 7.37
CA THR A 60 -0.52 1.71 5.97
C THR A 60 -2.02 1.52 5.73
N GLY A 61 -2.71 0.76 6.59
CA GLY A 61 -4.15 0.55 6.51
C GLY A 61 -4.97 1.84 6.64
N VAL A 62 -4.62 2.68 7.62
CA VAL A 62 -5.28 3.99 7.85
C VAL A 62 -5.09 4.92 6.65
N ILE A 63 -3.90 4.97 6.05
CA ILE A 63 -3.64 5.79 4.86
C ILE A 63 -4.42 5.30 3.66
N LEU A 64 -4.53 3.99 3.47
CA LEU A 64 -5.34 3.43 2.39
C LEU A 64 -6.80 3.82 2.54
N ILE A 65 -7.38 3.66 3.73
CA ILE A 65 -8.79 4.01 4.01
C ILE A 65 -9.03 5.52 3.83
N ARG A 66 -8.16 6.37 4.38
CA ARG A 66 -8.30 7.83 4.25
C ARG A 66 -7.98 8.32 2.83
N GLY A 67 -7.20 7.56 2.08
CA GLY A 67 -6.73 7.89 0.75
C GLY A 67 -7.67 7.49 -0.38
N ILE A 68 -8.69 6.64 -0.15
CA ILE A 68 -9.57 6.09 -1.21
C ILE A 68 -10.08 7.18 -2.16
N GLY A 69 -10.69 8.24 -1.63
CA GLY A 69 -11.20 9.34 -2.47
C GLY A 69 -10.09 10.18 -3.12
N LYS A 70 -8.91 10.23 -2.50
CA LYS A 70 -7.75 10.96 -3.03
C LYS A 70 -7.05 10.20 -4.15
N PHE A 71 -7.08 8.86 -4.15
CA PHE A 71 -6.50 7.99 -5.19
C PHE A 71 -7.31 7.96 -6.50
N GLY A 72 -8.30 8.83 -6.66
CA GLY A 72 -9.22 8.80 -7.81
C GLY A 72 -10.18 7.62 -7.81
N LEU A 73 -10.24 6.86 -6.71
CA LEU A 73 -11.18 5.76 -6.52
C LEU A 73 -12.43 6.32 -5.84
N ALA A 74 -13.53 6.48 -6.58
CA ALA A 74 -14.78 6.85 -5.96
C ALA A 74 -15.17 5.76 -4.94
N ALA A 75 -15.42 6.13 -3.68
CA ALA A 75 -15.70 5.18 -2.59
C ALA A 75 -16.89 4.25 -2.86
N LYS A 76 -17.80 4.63 -3.78
CA LYS A 76 -18.95 3.81 -4.20
C LYS A 76 -18.62 2.82 -5.31
N GLN A 77 -17.50 2.97 -6.01
CA GLN A 77 -17.05 2.04 -7.06
C GLN A 77 -16.46 0.77 -6.44
N PRO A 78 -16.56 -0.39 -7.13
CA PRO A 78 -16.05 -1.67 -6.63
C PRO A 78 -14.56 -1.60 -6.27
N ALA A 79 -13.76 -0.85 -7.03
CA ALA A 79 -12.34 -0.66 -6.76
C ALA A 79 -12.06 0.05 -5.42
N GLY A 80 -12.86 1.07 -5.07
CA GLY A 80 -12.77 1.74 -3.77
C GLY A 80 -13.13 0.82 -2.61
N LYS A 81 -14.14 -0.05 -2.79
CA LYS A 81 -14.54 -1.05 -1.77
C LYS A 81 -13.47 -2.11 -1.54
N VAL A 82 -12.82 -2.60 -2.60
CA VAL A 82 -11.72 -3.58 -2.50
C VAL A 82 -10.55 -2.99 -1.73
N MET A 83 -10.14 -1.75 -2.06
CA MET A 83 -9.07 -1.05 -1.36
C MET A 83 -9.44 -0.75 0.11
N ALA A 84 -10.70 -0.39 0.38
CA ALA A 84 -11.21 -0.20 1.75
C ALA A 84 -11.11 -1.48 2.58
N ALA A 85 -11.52 -2.61 2.00
CA ALA A 85 -11.48 -3.90 2.66
C ALA A 85 -10.03 -4.32 2.98
N ALA A 86 -9.11 -4.16 2.02
CA ALA A 86 -7.69 -4.41 2.25
C ALA A 86 -7.12 -3.49 3.34
N GLY A 87 -7.45 -2.20 3.33
CA GLY A 87 -7.06 -1.24 4.36
C GLY A 87 -7.62 -1.59 5.75
N ALA A 88 -8.88 -2.05 5.83
CA ALA A 88 -9.50 -2.47 7.08
C ALA A 88 -8.81 -3.71 7.67
N VAL A 89 -8.49 -4.69 6.82
CA VAL A 89 -7.74 -5.89 7.25
C VAL A 89 -6.34 -5.51 7.73
N LEU A 90 -5.62 -4.64 7.00
CA LEU A 90 -4.32 -4.14 7.45
C LEU A 90 -4.39 -3.41 8.79
N THR A 91 -5.42 -2.59 8.99
CA THR A 91 -5.64 -1.86 10.23
C THR A 91 -5.88 -2.84 11.39
N GLY A 92 -6.78 -3.81 11.20
CA GLY A 92 -7.08 -4.84 12.20
C GLY A 92 -5.88 -5.74 12.50
N ALA A 93 -5.15 -6.16 11.46
CA ALA A 93 -3.91 -6.92 11.60
C ALA A 93 -2.85 -6.12 12.37
N GLY A 94 -2.69 -4.83 12.07
CA GLY A 94 -1.75 -3.97 12.78
C GLY A 94 -2.05 -3.84 14.27
N VAL A 95 -3.32 -3.65 14.64
CA VAL A 95 -3.74 -3.62 16.05
C VAL A 95 -3.45 -4.98 16.72
N ALA A 96 -3.89 -6.08 16.11
CA ALA A 96 -3.69 -7.41 16.69
C ALA A 96 -2.20 -7.74 16.87
N VAL A 97 -1.36 -7.46 15.88
CA VAL A 97 0.09 -7.68 15.94
C VAL A 97 0.74 -6.85 17.05
N ALA A 98 0.34 -5.59 17.21
CA ALA A 98 0.89 -4.71 18.24
C ALA A 98 0.63 -5.21 19.67
N PHE A 99 -0.56 -5.77 19.92
CA PHE A 99 -0.94 -6.21 21.27
C PHE A 99 -0.63 -7.68 21.57
N LEU A 100 -0.61 -8.56 20.57
CA LEU A 100 -0.32 -9.99 20.80
C LEU A 100 1.18 -10.30 20.80
N GLY A 101 2.03 -9.50 20.13
CA GLY A 101 3.49 -9.54 20.30
C GLY A 101 4.16 -10.90 20.07
N SER A 102 3.68 -11.70 19.11
CA SER A 102 4.17 -13.05 18.82
C SER A 102 4.65 -13.19 17.38
N GLU A 103 5.73 -13.96 17.16
CA GLU A 103 6.31 -14.24 15.84
C GLU A 103 5.32 -14.94 14.91
N LEU A 104 4.56 -15.91 15.43
CA LEU A 104 3.51 -16.59 14.70
C LEU A 104 2.40 -15.61 14.30
N VAL A 105 1.97 -14.77 15.25
CA VAL A 105 0.92 -13.78 15.00
C VAL A 105 1.37 -12.75 13.97
N PHE A 106 2.60 -12.24 14.08
CA PHE A 106 3.17 -11.34 13.10
C PHE A 106 3.24 -12.01 11.72
N GLY A 107 3.88 -13.18 11.62
CA GLY A 107 4.06 -13.87 10.34
C GLY A 107 2.74 -14.13 9.62
N VAL A 108 1.71 -14.59 10.34
CA VAL A 108 0.39 -14.88 9.76
C VAL A 108 -0.37 -13.59 9.42
N LEU A 109 -0.51 -12.65 10.36
CA LEU A 109 -1.33 -11.45 10.14
C LEU A 109 -0.67 -10.45 9.18
N ALA A 110 0.66 -10.33 9.21
CA ALA A 110 1.38 -9.53 8.23
C ALA A 110 1.28 -10.15 6.83
N ALA A 111 1.40 -11.48 6.71
CA ALA A 111 1.18 -12.16 5.43
C ALA A 111 -0.24 -11.95 4.89
N LEU A 112 -1.26 -12.08 5.75
CA LEU A 112 -2.65 -11.84 5.34
C LEU A 112 -2.88 -10.37 4.96
N GLY A 113 -2.44 -9.43 5.78
CA GLY A 113 -2.65 -8.00 5.54
C GLY A 113 -1.92 -7.50 4.29
N VAL A 114 -0.62 -7.77 4.19
CA VAL A 114 0.20 -7.38 3.03
C VAL A 114 -0.20 -8.18 1.78
N GLY A 115 -0.58 -9.45 1.93
CA GLY A 115 -1.03 -10.29 0.83
C GLY A 115 -2.37 -9.83 0.25
N LEU A 116 -3.35 -9.49 1.08
CA LEU A 116 -4.64 -8.93 0.62
C LEU A 116 -4.47 -7.56 -0.03
N LEU A 117 -3.60 -6.72 0.53
CA LEU A 117 -3.21 -5.47 -0.12
C LEU A 117 -2.56 -5.72 -1.48
N GLY A 118 -1.57 -6.61 -1.54
CA GLY A 118 -0.87 -6.95 -2.78
C GLY A 118 -1.81 -7.53 -3.84
N ALA A 119 -2.74 -8.40 -3.44
CA ALA A 119 -3.78 -8.94 -4.31
C ALA A 119 -4.73 -7.84 -4.81
N ALA A 120 -5.16 -6.93 -3.94
CA ALA A 120 -6.01 -5.80 -4.32
C ALA A 120 -5.30 -4.89 -5.33
N GLU A 121 -4.04 -4.55 -5.08
CA GLU A 121 -3.24 -3.72 -5.99
C GLU A 121 -3.00 -4.41 -7.33
N LEU A 122 -2.68 -5.71 -7.32
CA LEU A 122 -2.50 -6.48 -8.54
C LEU A 122 -3.79 -6.54 -9.36
N TYR A 123 -4.92 -6.83 -8.70
CA TYR A 123 -6.23 -6.86 -9.33
C TYR A 123 -6.59 -5.51 -9.98
N LEU A 124 -6.39 -4.41 -9.25
CA LEU A 124 -6.65 -3.06 -9.76
C LEU A 124 -5.67 -2.65 -10.86
N GLY A 125 -4.40 -3.01 -10.76
CA GLY A 125 -3.38 -2.79 -11.78
C GLY A 125 -3.71 -3.49 -13.10
N VAL A 126 -4.26 -4.71 -13.03
CA VAL A 126 -4.75 -5.45 -14.20
C VAL A 126 -6.04 -4.84 -14.75
N LEU A 127 -7.01 -4.53 -13.88
CA LEU A 127 -8.32 -4.02 -14.28
C LEU A 127 -8.25 -2.65 -14.96
N TYR A 128 -7.36 -1.77 -14.49
CA TYR A 128 -7.18 -0.41 -15.02
C TYR A 128 -5.94 -0.28 -15.92
N ARG A 129 -5.39 -1.41 -16.40
CA ARG A 129 -4.23 -1.43 -17.29
C ARG A 129 -4.49 -0.61 -18.55
N GLY A 130 -3.63 0.36 -18.82
CA GLY A 130 -3.74 1.26 -19.98
C GLY A 130 -4.76 2.40 -19.82
N ARG A 131 -5.47 2.48 -18.68
CA ARG A 131 -6.46 3.55 -18.39
C ARG A 131 -6.04 4.47 -17.25
N SER A 132 -5.06 4.08 -16.45
CA SER A 132 -4.50 4.88 -15.35
C SER A 132 -2.97 4.85 -15.37
N VAL A 133 -2.35 6.01 -15.13
CA VAL A 133 -0.89 6.14 -14.97
C VAL A 133 -0.40 5.27 -13.81
N LEU A 134 -1.22 5.10 -12.76
CA LEU A 134 -0.89 4.35 -11.56
C LEU A 134 -1.03 2.82 -11.72
N ALA A 135 -1.59 2.34 -12.85
CA ALA A 135 -1.86 0.91 -13.03
C ALA A 135 -0.58 0.06 -13.08
N ARG A 136 0.51 0.60 -13.64
CA ARG A 136 1.82 -0.10 -13.67
C ARG A 136 2.45 -0.17 -12.28
N ASP A 137 2.35 0.91 -11.51
CA ASP A 137 2.89 0.99 -10.15
C ASP A 137 2.10 0.09 -9.19
N TRP A 138 0.77 0.01 -9.35
CA TRP A 138 -0.08 -0.95 -8.63
C TRP A 138 0.27 -2.40 -8.98
N LEU A 139 0.53 -2.70 -10.25
CA LEU A 139 0.94 -4.06 -10.65
C LEU A 139 2.27 -4.44 -9.98
N ALA A 140 3.28 -3.55 -10.04
CA ALA A 140 4.58 -3.79 -9.45
C ALA A 140 4.51 -3.92 -7.92
N SER A 141 3.85 -2.96 -7.25
CA SER A 141 3.63 -3.01 -5.79
C SER A 141 2.85 -4.25 -5.38
N GLY A 142 1.85 -4.66 -6.16
CA GLY A 142 1.06 -5.86 -5.90
C GLY A 142 1.89 -7.15 -5.94
N VAL A 143 2.77 -7.30 -6.92
CA VAL A 143 3.70 -8.44 -7.01
C VAL A 143 4.65 -8.47 -5.81
N ILE A 144 5.22 -7.33 -5.42
CA ILE A 144 6.13 -7.23 -4.28
C ILE A 144 5.41 -7.56 -2.97
N GLY A 145 4.20 -7.02 -2.78
CA GLY A 145 3.37 -7.30 -1.62
C GLY A 145 3.02 -8.78 -1.50
N LEU A 146 2.60 -9.41 -2.61
CA LEU A 146 2.33 -10.85 -2.64
C LEU A 146 3.58 -11.68 -2.40
N GLY A 147 4.72 -11.33 -3.01
CA GLY A 147 6.00 -12.01 -2.78
C GLY A 147 6.41 -11.94 -1.31
N THR A 148 6.27 -10.77 -0.69
CA THR A 148 6.55 -10.56 0.74
C THR A 148 5.62 -11.40 1.61
N ALA A 149 4.32 -11.42 1.30
CA ALA A 149 3.33 -12.20 2.03
C ALA A 149 3.58 -13.71 1.94
N VAL A 150 3.99 -14.21 0.77
CA VAL A 150 4.37 -15.62 0.59
C VAL A 150 5.65 -15.94 1.34
N ALA A 151 6.62 -15.03 1.38
CA ALA A 151 7.87 -15.25 2.08
C ALA A 151 7.71 -15.32 3.61
N LEU A 152 6.89 -14.45 4.20
CA LEU A 152 6.76 -14.29 5.67
C LEU A 152 6.57 -15.61 6.45
N PRO A 153 5.65 -16.53 6.08
CA PRO A 153 5.45 -17.79 6.78
C PRO A 153 6.71 -18.67 6.88
N PHE A 154 7.61 -18.61 5.90
CA PHE A 154 8.84 -19.42 5.88
C PHE A 154 9.88 -18.94 6.89
N PHE A 155 9.77 -17.70 7.36
CA PHE A 155 10.72 -17.10 8.30
C PHE A 155 10.19 -17.05 9.74
N ILE A 156 9.02 -17.62 10.03
CA ILE A 156 8.44 -17.63 11.38
C ILE A 156 9.36 -18.33 12.38
N SER A 157 9.96 -19.46 12.00
CA SER A 157 10.87 -20.21 12.87
C SER A 157 12.26 -19.58 13.04
N LEU A 158 12.58 -18.56 12.25
CA LEU A 158 13.87 -17.86 12.27
C LEU A 158 13.86 -16.64 13.20
N GLY A 159 12.71 -16.33 13.81
CA GLY A 159 12.57 -15.34 14.84
C GLY A 159 12.22 -13.94 14.36
N ALA A 160 12.02 -13.04 15.32
CA ALA A 160 11.59 -11.65 15.08
C ALA A 160 12.46 -10.85 14.10
N HIS A 161 13.78 -11.02 14.15
CA HIS A 161 14.70 -10.31 13.25
C HIS A 161 14.49 -10.71 11.78
N ALA A 162 14.33 -12.01 11.52
CA ALA A 162 14.13 -12.51 10.17
C ALA A 162 12.78 -12.05 9.59
N LEU A 163 11.72 -12.11 10.40
CA LEU A 163 10.40 -11.62 10.03
C LEU A 163 10.38 -10.12 9.72
N LEU A 164 11.01 -9.30 10.57
CA LEU A 164 11.18 -7.88 10.33
C LEU A 164 12.05 -7.60 9.10
N GLY A 165 13.10 -8.40 8.87
CA GLY A 165 13.94 -8.28 7.69
C GLY A 165 13.17 -8.52 6.38
N VAL A 166 12.33 -9.56 6.32
CA VAL A 166 11.50 -9.85 5.14
C VAL A 166 10.43 -8.77 4.93
N ALA A 167 9.68 -8.43 5.99
CA ALA A 167 8.66 -7.39 5.92
C ALA A 167 9.25 -6.02 5.55
N GLY A 168 10.37 -5.67 6.17
CA GLY A 168 11.12 -4.44 5.95
C GLY A 168 11.71 -4.37 4.55
N GLY A 169 12.31 -5.46 4.06
CA GLY A 169 12.82 -5.56 2.69
C GLY A 169 11.72 -5.34 1.66
N GLY A 170 10.57 -6.00 1.82
CA GLY A 170 9.39 -5.76 0.98
C GLY A 170 8.91 -4.30 1.04
N ALA A 171 8.89 -3.71 2.23
CA ALA A 171 8.52 -2.32 2.43
C ALA A 171 9.49 -1.33 1.76
N ILE A 172 10.81 -1.59 1.78
CA ILE A 172 11.79 -0.75 1.08
C ILE A 172 11.53 -0.78 -0.42
N ILE A 173 11.40 -1.97 -1.01
CA ILE A 173 11.22 -2.10 -2.47
C ILE A 173 9.92 -1.39 -2.90
N SER A 174 8.80 -1.65 -2.22
CA SER A 174 7.54 -0.94 -2.48
C SER A 174 7.68 0.56 -2.24
N GLY A 175 8.32 0.98 -1.15
CA GLY A 175 8.52 2.38 -0.80
C GLY A 175 9.31 3.16 -1.85
N VAL A 176 10.39 2.58 -2.38
CA VAL A 176 11.17 3.19 -3.47
C VAL A 176 10.32 3.36 -4.72
N LEU A 177 9.57 2.34 -5.13
CA LEU A 177 8.65 2.45 -6.28
C LEU A 177 7.63 3.58 -6.09
N TRP A 178 7.04 3.68 -4.88
CA TRP A 178 6.07 4.72 -4.58
C TRP A 178 6.67 6.12 -4.53
N ILE A 179 7.93 6.28 -4.06
CA ILE A 179 8.64 7.56 -4.16
C ILE A 179 8.80 7.96 -5.62
N LEU A 180 9.27 7.05 -6.47
CA LEU A 180 9.48 7.35 -7.89
C LEU A 180 8.17 7.72 -8.58
N ALA A 181 7.10 6.99 -8.28
CA ALA A 181 5.75 7.31 -8.77
C ALA A 181 5.28 8.68 -8.30
N ALA A 182 5.42 9.01 -7.01
CA ALA A 182 5.04 10.31 -6.46
C ALA A 182 5.82 11.47 -7.07
N LEU A 183 7.13 11.31 -7.27
CA LEU A 183 7.99 12.32 -7.88
C LEU A 183 7.64 12.55 -9.35
N THR A 184 7.34 11.48 -10.08
CA THR A 184 6.85 11.53 -11.46
C THR A 184 5.54 12.31 -11.54
N LEU A 185 4.56 11.95 -10.70
CA LEU A 185 3.28 12.67 -10.61
C LEU A 185 3.44 14.16 -10.26
N ARG A 186 4.35 14.49 -9.34
CA ARG A 186 4.66 15.90 -8.98
C ARG A 186 5.32 16.67 -10.12
N HIS A 187 6.10 16.00 -10.97
CA HIS A 187 6.73 16.63 -12.12
C HIS A 187 5.70 16.89 -13.24
N ASP A 188 4.87 15.89 -13.53
CA ASP A 188 3.78 16.00 -14.51
C ASP A 188 2.73 17.04 -14.12
N ALA A 189 2.39 17.13 -12.83
CA ALA A 189 1.48 18.17 -12.34
C ALA A 189 2.04 19.60 -12.54
N ARG A 190 3.37 19.77 -12.42
CA ARG A 190 4.03 21.06 -12.64
C ARG A 190 4.08 21.43 -14.10
N SER A 191 4.37 20.49 -15.00
CA SER A 191 4.46 20.74 -16.44
C SER A 191 3.11 21.09 -17.08
N VAL A 192 1.99 20.59 -16.53
CA VAL A 192 0.63 21.01 -16.92
C VAL A 192 0.32 22.44 -16.48
N SER A 193 0.80 22.89 -15.31
CA SER A 193 0.57 24.27 -14.83
C SER A 193 1.38 25.34 -15.58
N VAL A 194 2.44 24.94 -16.28
CA VAL A 194 3.37 25.84 -17.00
C VAL A 194 2.95 26.05 -18.47
N ARG A 195 1.87 25.44 -18.93
CA ARG A 195 1.36 25.63 -20.30
C ARG A 195 0.27 26.74 -20.27
N PRO A 196 0.58 27.99 -20.68
CA PRO A 196 -0.40 29.08 -20.79
C PRO A 196 -1.37 28.87 -21.96
#